data_AF-A0A7K3TFU3-F1
#
_entry.id   AF-A0A7K3TFU3-F1
#
_cell.length_a   1.000
_cell.length_b   1.000
_cell.length_c   1.000
_cell.angle_alpha   90.00
_cell.angle_beta   90.00
_cell.angle_gamma   90.00
#
_symmetry.space_group_name_H-M   'P 1'
#
loop_
_entity.id
_entity.type
_entity.pdbx_description
1 polymer ?
#
loop_
_entity_poly.entity_id
_entity_poly.type
_entity_poly.pdbx_seq_one_letter_code
_entity_poly.pdbx_strand_id
1 'polypeptide(L)' 'MDRRRIMEEAIHSGEMEGAYVSEEFRRDAELYVNGDIGIEELGNRTMRRWNIDKPEESKDAHDRSASLSPQDAKIGKP' A
#
# COMPACT_ATOMS: atom_id res chain seq x y z
N MET A 1 17.89 -18.97 -14.61
CA MET A 1 16.80 -18.77 -13.63
C MET A 1 15.50 -19.22 -14.26
N ASP A 2 14.73 -20.05 -13.58
CA ASP A 2 13.39 -20.44 -14.03
C ASP A 2 12.38 -19.40 -13.56
N ARG A 3 11.91 -18.57 -14.49
CA ARG A 3 10.97 -17.47 -14.19
C ARG A 3 9.64 -17.99 -13.67
N ARG A 4 9.17 -19.14 -14.16
CA ARG A 4 7.90 -19.74 -13.73
C ARG A 4 7.99 -20.13 -12.27
N ARG A 5 9.01 -20.92 -11.91
CA ARG A 5 9.25 -21.32 -10.53
C ARG A 5 9.36 -20.11 -9.59
N ILE A 6 10.11 -19.08 -9.98
CA ILE A 6 10.27 -17.86 -9.16
C ILE A 6 8.93 -17.17 -8.92
N MET A 7 8.08 -17.04 -9.94
CA MET A 7 6.76 -16.40 -9.79
C MET A 7 5.79 -17.25 -8.96
N GLU A 8 5.78 -18.57 -9.17
CA GLU A 8 4.96 -19.48 -8.39
C GLU A 8 5.34 -19.45 -6.90
N GLU A 9 6.65 -19.49 -6.58
CA GLU A 9 7.14 -19.40 -5.21
C GLU A 9 6.82 -18.03 -4.57
N ALA A 10 6.98 -16.94 -5.32
CA ALA A 10 6.67 -15.60 -4.81
C ALA A 10 5.17 -15.42 -4.52
N ILE A 11 4.30 -15.89 -5.42
CA ILE A 11 2.84 -15.86 -5.23
C ILE A 11 2.45 -16.73 -4.05
N HIS A 12 2.96 -17.96 -3.99
CA HIS A 12 2.64 -18.87 -2.90
C HIS A 12 3.10 -18.36 -1.53
N SER A 13 4.31 -17.78 -1.46
CA SER A 13 4.81 -17.13 -0.24
C SER A 13 3.90 -15.99 0.19
N GLY A 14 3.48 -15.13 -0.74
CA GLY A 14 2.56 -14.04 -0.43
C GLY A 14 1.20 -14.55 0.06
N GLU A 15 0.63 -15.56 -0.60
CA GLU A 15 -0.64 -16.16 -0.19
C GLU A 15 -0.56 -16.80 1.21
N MET A 16 0.57 -17.46 1.55
CA MET A 16 0.82 -17.98 2.90
C MET A 16 0.89 -16.87 3.97
N GLU A 17 1.36 -15.69 3.61
CA GLU A 17 1.40 -14.49 4.47
C GLU A 17 0.05 -13.75 4.50
N GLY A 18 -0.97 -14.25 3.80
CA GLY A 18 -2.30 -13.64 3.72
C GLY A 18 -2.40 -12.49 2.71
N ALA A 19 -1.41 -12.31 1.84
CA ALA A 19 -1.46 -11.32 0.77
C ALA A 19 -2.49 -11.74 -0.30
N TYR A 20 -3.30 -10.77 -0.73
CA TYR A 20 -4.14 -10.96 -1.91
C TYR A 20 -3.32 -10.72 -3.19
N VAL A 21 -3.33 -11.70 -4.08
CA VAL A 21 -2.71 -11.59 -5.40
C VAL A 21 -3.80 -11.36 -6.44
N SER A 22 -3.79 -10.18 -7.06
CA SER A 22 -4.82 -9.81 -8.03
C SER A 22 -4.67 -10.57 -9.36
N GLU A 23 -5.78 -10.74 -10.07
CA GLU A 23 -5.79 -11.37 -11.41
C GLU A 23 -4.94 -10.58 -12.42
N GLU A 24 -4.91 -9.25 -12.31
CA GLU A 24 -4.06 -8.41 -13.15
C GLU A 24 -2.57 -8.65 -12.88
N PHE A 25 -2.19 -8.87 -11.61
CA PHE A 25 -0.82 -9.24 -11.28
C PHE A 25 -0.47 -10.64 -11.83
N ARG A 26 -1.39 -11.61 -11.73
CA ARG A 26 -1.20 -12.96 -12.30
C ARG A 26 -0.96 -12.91 -13.80
N ARG A 27 -1.72 -12.07 -14.52
CA ARG A 27 -1.52 -11.87 -15.96
C ARG A 27 -0.16 -11.24 -16.29
N ASP A 28 0.29 -10.25 -15.53
CA ASP A 28 1.62 -9.66 -15.73
C ASP A 28 2.74 -10.65 -15.38
N ALA A 29 2.54 -11.51 -14.38
CA ALA A 29 3.46 -12.58 -14.05
C ALA A 29 3.62 -13.57 -15.22
N GLU A 30 2.52 -13.96 -15.88
CA GLU A 30 2.57 -14.81 -17.08
C GLU A 30 3.36 -14.16 -18.22
N LEU A 31 3.15 -12.87 -18.49
CA LEU A 31 3.94 -12.13 -19.49
C LEU A 31 5.43 -12.13 -19.15
N TYR A 32 5.79 -12.00 -17.87
CA TYR A 32 7.18 -12.07 -17.43
C TYR A 32 7.77 -13.47 -17.61
N VAL A 33 7.00 -14.52 -17.27
CA VAL A 33 7.38 -15.93 -17.44
C VAL A 33 7.62 -16.26 -18.91
N ASN A 34 6.74 -15.79 -19.79
CA ASN A 34 6.85 -16.00 -21.25
C ASN A 34 7.99 -15.18 -21.88
N GLY A 35 8.46 -14.13 -21.20
CA GLY A 35 9.50 -13.25 -21.70
C GLY A 35 9.00 -12.06 -22.50
N ASP A 36 7.69 -11.83 -22.53
CA ASP A 36 7.05 -10.69 -23.20
C ASP A 36 7.35 -9.37 -22.47
N ILE A 37 7.60 -9.43 -21.14
CA ILE A 37 8.06 -8.29 -20.34
C ILE A 37 9.27 -8.65 -19.48
N GLY A 38 10.08 -7.64 -19.16
CA GLY A 38 11.16 -7.73 -18.18
C GLY A 38 10.69 -7.52 -16.74
N ILE A 39 11.56 -7.80 -15.77
CA ILE A 39 11.27 -7.61 -14.34
C ILE A 39 10.98 -6.15 -13.98
N GLU A 40 11.67 -5.20 -14.62
CA GLU A 40 11.43 -3.76 -14.42
C GLU A 40 10.02 -3.36 -14.86
N GLU A 41 9.54 -3.88 -15.99
CA GLU A 41 8.20 -3.60 -16.49
C GLU A 41 7.11 -4.26 -15.61
N LEU A 42 7.35 -5.48 -15.11
CA LEU A 42 6.47 -6.13 -14.11
C LEU A 42 6.35 -5.28 -12.84
N GLY A 43 7.49 -4.76 -12.35
CA GLY A 43 7.54 -3.85 -11.21
C GLY A 43 6.79 -2.54 -11.46
N ASN A 44 7.03 -1.89 -12.60
CA ASN A 44 6.38 -0.64 -12.99
C ASN A 44 4.85 -0.78 -13.07
N ARG A 45 4.33 -1.85 -13.68
CA ARG A 45 2.88 -2.11 -13.75
C ARG A 45 2.27 -2.31 -12.37
N THR A 46 2.98 -3.04 -11.51
CA THR A 46 2.57 -3.26 -10.13
C THR A 46 2.52 -1.92 -9.38
N MET A 47 3.60 -1.13 -9.38
CA MET A 47 3.65 0.17 -8.70
C MET A 47 2.59 1.14 -9.21
N ARG A 48 2.34 1.21 -10.53
CA ARG A 48 1.27 2.07 -11.08
C ARG A 48 -0.10 1.73 -10.51
N ARG A 49 -0.44 0.45 -10.32
CA ARG A 49 -1.71 0.04 -9.69
C ARG A 49 -1.78 0.51 -8.25
N TRP A 50 -0.75 0.25 -7.45
CA TRP A 50 -0.71 0.65 -6.04
C TRP A 50 -0.73 2.17 -5.83
N ASN A 51 -0.23 2.95 -6.80
CA ASN A 51 -0.20 4.41 -6.70
C ASN A 51 -1.52 5.09 -7.12
N ILE A 52 -2.44 4.35 -7.74
CA ILE A 52 -3.77 4.86 -8.12
C ILE A 52 -4.77 4.69 -6.95
N ASP A 53 -4.52 3.77 -6.02
CA ASP A 53 -5.42 3.45 -4.89
C ASP A 53 -5.14 4.21 -3.59
N LYS A 54 -4.27 5.24 -3.59
CA LYS A 54 -4.25 6.17 -2.45
C LYS A 54 -5.39 7.18 -2.61
N PRO A 55 -6.49 7.10 -1.83
CA PRO A 55 -7.36 8.26 -1.71
C PRO A 55 -6.51 9.41 -1.19
N GLU A 56 -6.62 10.56 -1.84
CA GLU A 56 -5.97 11.78 -1.38
C GLU A 56 -6.35 11.98 0.08
N GLU A 57 -5.35 11.99 0.97
CA GLU A 57 -5.55 12.21 2.39
C GLU A 57 -6.18 13.59 2.55
N SER A 58 -7.49 13.64 2.83
CA SER A 58 -8.25 14.88 2.96
C SER A 58 -7.60 15.76 4.03
N LYS A 59 -7.05 16.91 3.61
CA LYS A 59 -6.33 17.87 4.46
C LYS A 59 -7.21 18.66 5.44
N ASP A 60 -8.44 18.23 5.71
CA ASP A 60 -9.44 19.03 6.43
C ASP A 60 -9.57 18.72 7.95
N ALA A 61 -8.59 18.04 8.56
CA ALA A 61 -8.66 17.66 9.98
C ALA A 61 -7.52 18.21 10.85
N HIS A 62 -7.09 19.45 10.64
CA HIS A 62 -6.09 20.09 11.53
C HIS A 62 -6.45 21.47 12.10
N ASP A 63 -7.70 21.93 11.99
CA ASP A 63 -8.08 23.28 12.47
C ASP A 63 -9.22 23.29 13.51
N ARG A 64 -9.17 22.43 14.55
CA ARG A 64 -10.03 22.61 15.75
C ARG A 64 -9.35 22.24 17.07
N SER A 65 -8.19 22.84 17.35
CA SER A 65 -7.76 22.99 18.74
C SER A 65 -7.06 24.33 18.96
N ALA A 66 -7.72 25.41 18.56
CA ALA A 66 -7.53 26.71 19.18
C ALA A 66 -8.58 26.88 20.29
N SER A 67 -8.11 27.33 21.45
CA SER A 67 -8.87 27.89 22.57
C SER A 67 -9.29 26.94 23.70
N LEU A 68 -8.35 26.66 24.58
CA LEU A 68 -8.62 26.62 26.03
C LEU A 68 -7.57 27.50 26.72
N SER A 69 -7.98 28.71 27.09
CA SER A 69 -7.15 29.68 27.82
C SER A 69 -6.93 29.25 29.28
N PRO A 70 -5.72 29.40 29.87
CA PRO A 70 -5.40 28.85 31.19
C PRO A 70 -5.82 29.76 32.37
N GLN A 71 -7.06 30.25 32.41
CA GLN A 71 -7.46 31.26 33.41
C GLN A 71 -8.66 30.88 34.28
N ASP A 72 -8.74 29.65 34.80
CA ASP A 72 -9.73 29.31 35.86
C ASP A 72 -9.13 28.44 36.99
N ALA A 73 -7.81 28.43 37.17
CA ALA A 73 -7.16 27.72 38.27
C ALA A 73 -6.90 28.65 39.47
N LYS A 74 -7.94 29.29 40.02
CA LYS A 74 -7.86 29.89 41.36
C LYS A 74 -9.19 29.76 42.12
N ILE A 75 -9.07 29.08 43.26
CA ILE A 75 -9.78 29.24 44.55
C ILE A 75 -10.57 27.99 44.95
N GLY A 76 -10.07 27.36 46.00
CA GLY A 76 -10.74 26.26 46.70
C GLY A 76 -9.81 25.51 47.62
N LYS A 77 -9.24 26.19 48.63
CA LYS A 77 -8.85 25.53 49.89
C LYS A 77 -9.86 25.97 50.96
N PRO A 78 -10.12 25.08 51.94
CA PRO A 78 -11.44 24.90 52.56
C PRO A 78 -11.95 26.09 53.37
#